data_AF-A0A1G9CQ56-F1
#
_entry.id   AF-A0A1G9CQ56-F1
#
_cell.length_a   1.000
_cell.length_b   1.000
_cell.length_c   1.000
_cell.angle_alpha   90.00
_cell.angle_beta   90.00
_cell.angle_gamma   90.00
#
_symmetry.space_group_name_H-M   'P 1'
#
loop_
_entity.id
_entity.type
_entity.pdbx_description
1 polymer ?
#
loop_
_entity_poly.entity_id
_entity_poly.type
_entity_poly.pdbx_seq_one_letter_code
_entity_poly.pdbx_strand_id
1 'polypeptide(L)'
;MIRNHRQLINLMIGSDPVFLAGRFATDYSASPRTEGERGTFRYFGAGNWDIRIDGGPTFQLTPHGSRVVQANGSAEDGPAMTNPPPRPPWSLVLPRHSTFLGRDDDDWRPDVGWPITGDRNSWIVPLKSLDAPGLVGTLTVDAATLVITRAELGHMRQSLMIDRTEPTDEDLADLESLKSLVQRVPGTA
;
A
#
# COMPACT_ATOMS: atom_id res chain seq x y z
N MET A 1 16.60 -15.53 9.52
CA MET A 1 17.46 -14.89 8.52
C MET A 1 16.97 -15.30 7.13
N ILE A 2 16.57 -14.35 6.31
CA ILE A 2 16.14 -14.59 4.93
C ILE A 2 17.40 -14.75 4.07
N ARG A 3 17.50 -15.87 3.34
CA ARG A 3 18.72 -16.22 2.59
C ARG A 3 18.74 -15.68 1.18
N ASN A 4 17.59 -15.30 0.61
CA ASN A 4 17.49 -14.67 -0.71
C ASN A 4 16.11 -14.01 -0.95
N HIS A 5 16.00 -13.24 -2.03
CA HIS A 5 14.80 -12.51 -2.46
C HIS A 5 13.55 -13.37 -2.62
N ARG A 6 13.67 -14.59 -3.15
CA ARG A 6 12.51 -15.47 -3.35
C ARG A 6 11.87 -15.87 -2.03
N GLN A 7 12.68 -16.12 -1.00
CA GLN A 7 12.16 -16.41 0.34
C GLN A 7 11.42 -15.20 0.92
N LEU A 8 11.95 -13.98 0.75
CA LEU A 8 11.27 -12.76 1.20
C LEU A 8 9.93 -12.58 0.50
N ILE A 9 9.90 -12.66 -0.83
CA ILE A 9 8.68 -12.52 -1.63
C ILE A 9 7.62 -13.51 -1.17
N ASN A 10 7.99 -14.79 -1.00
CA ASN A 10 7.06 -15.82 -0.55
C ASN A 10 6.51 -15.55 0.85
N LEU A 11 7.34 -15.03 1.77
CA LEU A 11 6.88 -14.64 3.11
C LEU A 11 5.89 -13.48 3.03
N MET A 12 6.22 -12.43 2.29
CA MET A 12 5.39 -11.23 2.19
C MET A 12 4.04 -11.50 1.53
N ILE A 13 3.99 -12.28 0.44
CA ILE A 13 2.74 -12.59 -0.26
C ILE A 13 1.76 -13.37 0.62
N GLY A 14 2.25 -14.19 1.54
CA GLY A 14 1.42 -15.01 2.44
C GLY A 14 1.05 -14.33 3.75
N SER A 15 1.56 -13.11 4.02
CA SER A 15 1.50 -12.49 5.35
C SER A 15 0.65 -11.23 5.33
N ASP A 16 -0.58 -11.38 4.85
CA ASP A 16 -1.56 -10.32 4.89
C ASP A 16 -1.86 -9.92 6.35
N PRO A 17 -1.82 -8.62 6.68
CA PRO A 17 -2.19 -8.15 7.99
C PRO A 17 -3.69 -8.36 8.25
N VAL A 18 -4.07 -8.61 9.50
CA VAL A 18 -5.49 -8.62 9.90
C VAL A 18 -6.03 -7.20 10.05
N PHE A 19 -5.18 -6.29 10.54
CA PHE A 19 -5.46 -4.87 10.64
C PHE A 19 -4.17 -4.08 10.55
N LEU A 20 -4.20 -2.93 9.88
CA LEU A 20 -3.15 -1.92 9.95
C LEU A 20 -3.76 -0.53 9.91
N ALA A 21 -3.28 0.34 10.78
CA ALA A 21 -3.54 1.77 10.69
C ALA A 21 -2.22 2.54 10.65
N GLY A 22 -2.18 3.59 9.85
CA GLY A 22 -0.97 4.36 9.71
C GLY A 22 -1.10 5.58 8.81
N ARG A 23 0.07 6.09 8.46
CA ARG A 23 0.24 7.27 7.61
C ARG A 23 1.07 6.93 6.40
N PHE A 24 0.91 7.70 5.35
CA PHE A 24 1.69 7.55 4.15
C PHE A 24 2.10 8.88 3.55
N ALA A 25 3.15 8.85 2.74
CA ALA A 25 3.61 9.98 1.95
C ALA A 25 4.34 9.53 0.69
N THR A 26 4.17 10.29 -0.38
CA THR A 26 4.99 10.25 -1.60
C THR A 26 5.69 11.59 -1.76
N ASP A 27 7.02 11.59 -1.84
CA ASP A 27 7.86 12.79 -2.03
C ASP A 27 8.61 12.68 -3.37
N TYR A 28 8.72 13.79 -4.12
CA TYR A 28 9.48 13.85 -5.37
C TYR A 28 10.66 14.82 -5.24
N SER A 29 11.86 14.39 -5.63
CA SER A 29 13.09 15.19 -5.49
C SER A 29 13.37 16.15 -6.66
N ALA A 30 12.67 16.04 -7.79
CA ALA A 30 13.04 16.71 -9.05
C ALA A 30 11.91 17.49 -9.77
N SER A 31 10.76 17.77 -9.15
CA SER A 31 9.63 18.45 -9.82
C SER A 31 9.33 19.83 -9.22
N PRO A 32 9.03 20.87 -10.03
CA PRO A 32 8.51 22.16 -9.53
C PRO A 32 7.07 22.05 -9.00
N ARG A 33 6.40 20.90 -9.16
CA ARG A 33 5.17 20.56 -8.44
C ARG A 33 5.53 19.75 -7.21
N THR A 34 5.61 20.42 -6.08
CA THR A 34 5.90 19.89 -4.74
C THR A 34 4.78 19.05 -4.13
N GLU A 35 3.67 18.85 -4.83
CA GLU A 35 2.49 18.17 -4.28
C GLU A 35 2.64 16.67 -4.42
N GLY A 36 3.51 16.13 -3.58
CA GLY A 36 3.42 14.74 -3.14
C GLY A 36 2.07 14.45 -2.48
N GLU A 37 1.66 13.19 -2.45
CA GLU A 37 0.42 12.77 -1.81
C GLU A 37 0.71 12.32 -0.37
N ARG A 38 -0.10 12.76 0.59
CA ARG A 38 0.01 12.39 2.00
C ARG A 38 -1.37 12.02 2.52
N GLY A 39 -1.39 11.23 3.59
CA GLY A 39 -2.65 10.86 4.20
C GLY A 39 -2.53 9.80 5.27
N THR A 40 -3.69 9.27 5.63
CA THR A 40 -3.85 8.17 6.58
C THR A 40 -4.55 7.01 5.92
N PHE A 41 -4.31 5.81 6.42
CA PHE A 41 -5.01 4.62 5.98
C PHE A 41 -5.40 3.75 7.18
N ARG A 42 -6.49 3.03 7.01
CA ARG A 42 -6.88 1.86 7.79
C ARG A 42 -7.20 0.74 6.83
N TYR A 43 -6.56 -0.39 7.06
CA TYR A 43 -6.83 -1.65 6.40
C TYR A 43 -7.41 -2.61 7.42
N PHE A 44 -8.52 -3.23 7.06
CA PHE A 44 -9.09 -4.36 7.78
C PHE A 44 -9.05 -5.58 6.87
N GLY A 45 -8.73 -6.72 7.47
CA GLY A 45 -8.70 -8.01 6.81
C GLY A 45 -9.97 -8.29 6.01
N ALA A 46 -9.82 -9.16 5.02
CA ALA A 46 -10.81 -9.43 3.97
C ALA A 46 -11.00 -8.28 2.95
N GLY A 47 -10.17 -7.24 2.94
CA GLY A 47 -10.14 -6.27 1.83
C GLY A 47 -10.96 -4.99 2.07
N ASN A 48 -11.15 -4.60 3.33
CA ASN A 48 -11.84 -3.36 3.66
C ASN A 48 -10.83 -2.24 3.93
N TRP A 49 -11.07 -1.06 3.37
CA TRP A 49 -10.16 0.08 3.44
C TRP A 49 -10.87 1.39 3.74
N ASP A 50 -10.24 2.22 4.56
CA ASP A 50 -10.51 3.65 4.67
C ASP A 50 -9.18 4.38 4.43
N ILE A 51 -9.09 5.13 3.33
CA ILE A 51 -7.90 5.88 2.93
C ILE A 51 -8.29 7.35 2.83
N ARG A 52 -7.59 8.22 3.54
CA ARG A 52 -7.87 9.66 3.58
C ARG A 52 -6.67 10.43 3.05
N ILE A 53 -6.87 11.15 1.95
CA ILE A 53 -5.85 12.05 1.39
C ILE A 53 -5.93 13.40 2.09
N ASP A 54 -4.79 13.95 2.52
CA ASP A 54 -4.73 15.28 3.13
C ASP A 54 -5.20 16.35 2.15
N GLY A 55 -6.28 17.07 2.50
CA GLY A 55 -6.90 18.07 1.63
C GLY A 55 -7.62 17.51 0.39
N GLY A 56 -7.74 16.18 0.29
CA GLY A 56 -8.28 15.48 -0.86
C GLY A 56 -9.47 14.57 -0.54
N PRO A 57 -9.76 13.59 -1.41
CA PRO A 57 -10.85 12.66 -1.20
C PRO A 57 -10.55 11.61 -0.12
N THR A 58 -11.62 11.01 0.40
CA THR A 58 -11.59 9.78 1.19
C THR A 58 -12.10 8.62 0.34
N PHE A 59 -11.34 7.53 0.31
CA PHE A 59 -11.70 6.28 -0.37
C PHE A 59 -12.11 5.24 0.66
N GLN A 60 -13.33 4.75 0.53
CA GLN A 60 -13.90 3.69 1.34
C GLN A 60 -14.13 2.49 0.45
N LEU A 61 -13.35 1.43 0.64
CA LEU A 61 -13.37 0.25 -0.24
C LEU A 61 -13.80 -0.97 0.55
N THR A 62 -14.68 -1.77 -0.04
CA THR A 62 -15.05 -3.10 0.47
C THR A 62 -14.89 -4.12 -0.65
N PRO A 63 -14.92 -5.43 -0.33
CA PRO A 63 -14.99 -6.49 -1.34
C PRO A 63 -16.23 -6.43 -2.25
N HIS A 64 -17.18 -5.53 -1.97
CA HIS A 64 -18.50 -5.50 -2.60
C HIS A 64 -18.84 -4.17 -3.25
N GLY A 65 -18.06 -3.12 -2.99
CA GLY A 65 -18.29 -1.80 -3.54
C GLY A 65 -17.13 -0.86 -3.23
N SER A 66 -17.25 0.37 -3.73
CA SER A 66 -16.40 1.47 -3.34
C SER A 66 -17.23 2.73 -3.17
N ARG A 67 -16.72 3.65 -2.35
CA ARG A 67 -17.29 4.99 -2.19
C ARG A 67 -16.15 5.99 -2.11
N VAL A 68 -16.25 7.04 -2.90
CA VAL A 68 -15.30 8.16 -2.91
C VAL A 68 -16.02 9.38 -2.39
N VAL A 69 -15.58 9.91 -1.25
CA VAL A 69 -16.08 11.15 -0.67
C VAL A 69 -15.10 12.26 -1.01
N GLN A 70 -15.52 13.20 -1.83
CA GLN A 70 -14.72 14.34 -2.25
C GLN A 70 -14.57 15.36 -1.11
N ALA A 71 -13.56 16.24 -1.20
CA ALA A 71 -13.30 17.27 -0.19
C ALA A 71 -14.48 18.26 0.01
N ASN A 72 -15.33 18.42 -1.02
CA ASN A 72 -16.54 19.25 -0.95
C ASN A 72 -17.75 18.52 -0.31
N GLY A 73 -17.56 17.30 0.20
CA GLY A 73 -18.60 16.47 0.82
C GLY A 73 -19.49 15.70 -0.16
N SER A 74 -19.33 15.89 -1.48
CA SER A 74 -20.02 15.03 -2.46
C SER A 74 -19.46 13.61 -2.39
N ALA A 75 -20.33 12.62 -2.64
CA ALA A 75 -19.95 11.22 -2.61
C ALA A 75 -20.40 10.51 -3.88
N GLU A 76 -19.55 9.64 -4.38
CA GLU A 76 -19.81 8.78 -5.53
C GLU A 76 -19.60 7.32 -5.12
N ASP A 77 -20.63 6.49 -5.35
CA ASP A 77 -20.55 5.05 -5.12
C ASP A 77 -20.18 4.34 -6.42
N GLY A 78 -19.33 3.33 -6.32
CA GLY A 78 -18.79 2.57 -7.44
C GLY A 78 -18.78 1.07 -7.19
N PRO A 79 -18.42 0.27 -8.22
CA PRO A 79 -18.31 -1.19 -8.09
C PRO A 79 -17.22 -1.60 -7.08
N ALA A 80 -17.22 -2.88 -6.72
CA ALA A 80 -16.16 -3.47 -5.92
C ALA A 80 -14.80 -3.25 -6.60
N MET A 81 -13.82 -2.79 -5.83
CA MET A 81 -12.46 -2.67 -6.31
C MET A 81 -11.72 -3.98 -6.02
N THR A 82 -11.69 -4.88 -6.99
CA THR A 82 -10.91 -6.14 -6.90
C THR A 82 -9.41 -5.86 -6.77
N ASN A 83 -8.96 -4.74 -7.34
CA ASN A 83 -7.66 -4.14 -7.10
C ASN A 83 -7.91 -2.70 -6.62
N PRO A 84 -7.32 -2.25 -5.49
CA PRO A 84 -7.36 -0.84 -5.13
C PRO A 84 -6.78 -0.01 -6.28
N PRO A 85 -7.13 1.28 -6.40
CA PRO A 85 -6.56 2.12 -7.44
C PRO A 85 -5.02 1.98 -7.36
N PRO A 86 -4.31 1.81 -8.49
CA PRO A 86 -2.87 1.66 -8.52
C PRO A 86 -2.19 3.02 -8.28
N ARG A 87 -2.55 3.65 -7.18
CA ARG A 87 -1.94 4.87 -6.69
C ARG A 87 -1.22 4.51 -5.39
N PRO A 88 0.09 4.27 -5.46
CA PRO A 88 0.87 4.18 -4.25
C PRO A 88 0.80 5.52 -3.49
N PRO A 89 0.93 5.49 -2.16
CA PRO A 89 1.64 4.45 -1.40
C PRO A 89 0.79 3.43 -0.63
N TRP A 90 -0.56 3.47 -0.66
CA TRP A 90 -1.35 2.49 0.10
C TRP A 90 -1.24 1.05 -0.42
N SER A 91 -0.86 0.86 -1.69
CA SER A 91 -0.56 -0.48 -2.25
C SER A 91 0.61 -1.18 -1.56
N LEU A 92 1.44 -0.45 -0.80
CA LEU A 92 2.55 -1.01 -0.03
C LEU A 92 2.11 -1.82 1.20
N VAL A 93 0.90 -1.56 1.71
CA VAL A 93 0.31 -2.25 2.87
C VAL A 93 0.06 -3.73 2.58
N LEU A 94 -0.29 -4.06 1.34
CA LEU A 94 -0.49 -5.45 0.90
C LEU A 94 0.61 -5.81 -0.11
N PRO A 95 1.71 -6.48 0.33
CA PRO A 95 2.82 -6.79 -0.56
C PRO A 95 2.41 -7.52 -1.84
N ARG A 96 1.37 -8.38 -1.79
CA ARG A 96 0.83 -9.05 -2.99
C ARG A 96 0.24 -8.11 -4.05
N HIS A 97 0.01 -6.84 -3.74
CA HIS A 97 -0.45 -5.82 -4.69
C HIS A 97 0.65 -4.78 -5.00
N SER A 98 1.86 -4.98 -4.46
CA SER A 98 2.98 -4.07 -4.64
C SER A 98 3.62 -4.22 -6.02
N THR A 99 3.88 -3.09 -6.69
CA THR A 99 4.53 -3.03 -8.02
C THR A 99 6.05 -3.24 -7.99
N PHE A 100 6.58 -3.77 -6.89
CA PHE A 100 8.02 -3.92 -6.66
C PHE A 100 8.50 -5.37 -6.60
N LEU A 101 7.63 -6.34 -6.89
CA LEU A 101 7.93 -7.77 -6.72
C LEU A 101 8.38 -8.47 -8.01
N GLY A 102 8.37 -7.75 -9.14
CA GLY A 102 8.89 -8.22 -10.44
C GLY A 102 7.94 -9.15 -11.20
N ARG A 103 6.63 -8.94 -11.09
CA ARG A 103 5.58 -9.59 -11.91
C ARG A 103 5.47 -8.92 -13.29
N ASP A 104 4.70 -9.52 -14.19
CA ASP A 104 4.58 -9.06 -15.59
C ASP A 104 4.11 -7.61 -15.72
N ASP A 105 3.32 -7.11 -14.76
CA ASP A 105 2.80 -5.74 -14.70
C ASP A 105 3.54 -4.83 -13.69
N ASP A 106 4.65 -5.30 -13.10
CA ASP A 106 5.43 -4.52 -12.13
C ASP A 106 6.53 -3.70 -12.85
N ASP A 107 6.78 -2.46 -12.41
CA ASP A 107 7.83 -1.60 -13.00
C ASP A 107 9.23 -1.89 -12.43
N TRP A 108 9.29 -2.66 -11.34
CA TRP A 108 10.50 -2.91 -10.56
C TRP A 108 10.59 -4.36 -10.11
N ARG A 109 11.83 -4.83 -9.94
CA ARG A 109 12.12 -6.13 -9.33
C ARG A 109 13.26 -6.06 -8.34
N PRO A 110 13.33 -6.99 -7.38
CA PRO A 110 14.51 -7.15 -6.55
C PRO A 110 15.76 -7.48 -7.35
N ASP A 111 16.87 -6.83 -7.03
CA ASP A 111 18.14 -7.05 -7.70
C ASP A 111 18.85 -8.28 -7.11
N VAL A 112 18.67 -9.42 -7.76
CA VAL A 112 19.27 -10.70 -7.33
C VAL A 112 20.80 -10.70 -7.27
N GLY A 113 21.47 -9.72 -7.91
CA GLY A 113 22.92 -9.56 -7.85
C GLY A 113 23.43 -8.96 -6.54
N TRP A 114 22.55 -8.39 -5.71
CA TRP A 114 22.91 -7.70 -4.48
C TRP A 114 22.20 -8.33 -3.27
N PRO A 115 22.85 -8.46 -2.11
CA PRO A 115 22.22 -9.08 -0.96
C PRO A 115 21.15 -8.18 -0.34
N ILE A 116 20.13 -8.81 0.26
CA ILE A 116 19.25 -8.14 1.23
C ILE A 116 20.10 -7.81 2.47
N THR A 117 20.02 -6.56 2.93
CA THR A 117 20.72 -6.09 4.14
C THR A 117 19.70 -5.67 5.20
N GLY A 118 20.14 -5.41 6.43
CA GLY A 118 19.26 -4.97 7.51
C GLY A 118 19.50 -5.69 8.82
N ASP A 119 18.59 -5.49 9.77
CA ASP A 119 18.65 -6.09 11.10
C ASP A 119 17.43 -7.01 11.36
N ARG A 120 17.15 -7.29 12.64
CA ARG A 120 16.02 -8.14 13.04
C ARG A 120 14.65 -7.48 12.85
N ASN A 121 14.61 -6.16 12.72
CA ASN A 121 13.39 -5.35 12.67
C ASN A 121 13.11 -4.83 11.26
N SER A 122 14.14 -4.65 10.44
CA SER A 122 13.98 -4.06 9.12
C SER A 122 14.93 -4.68 8.09
N TRP A 123 14.40 -4.94 6.90
CA TRP A 123 15.17 -5.44 5.76
C TRP A 123 15.15 -4.44 4.61
N ILE A 124 16.32 -4.20 4.04
CA ILE A 124 16.54 -3.35 2.89
C ILE A 124 16.80 -4.24 1.67
N VAL A 125 15.95 -4.08 0.66
CA VAL A 125 15.94 -4.88 -0.57
C VAL A 125 16.36 -3.97 -1.73
N PRO A 126 17.51 -4.23 -2.37
CA PRO A 126 17.89 -3.52 -3.59
C PRO A 126 16.91 -3.81 -4.73
N LEU A 127 16.56 -2.79 -5.50
CA LEU A 127 15.69 -2.87 -6.67
C LEU A 127 16.41 -2.44 -7.95
N LYS A 128 15.95 -3.01 -9.06
CA LYS A 128 16.22 -2.54 -10.43
C LYS A 128 14.91 -2.24 -11.14
N SER A 129 14.87 -1.14 -11.87
CA SER A 129 13.75 -0.86 -12.76
C SER A 129 13.77 -1.82 -13.95
N LEU A 130 12.58 -2.30 -14.32
CA LEU A 130 12.36 -3.14 -15.49
C LEU A 130 12.31 -2.29 -16.77
N ASP A 131 11.79 -1.06 -16.68
CA ASP A 131 11.69 -0.13 -17.80
C ASP A 131 12.95 0.72 -18.04
N ALA A 132 13.72 0.97 -17.00
CA ALA A 132 14.94 1.78 -17.06
C ALA A 132 16.12 1.05 -16.39
N PRO A 133 16.84 0.17 -17.10
CA PRO A 133 17.86 -0.71 -16.50
C PRO A 133 19.01 -0.01 -15.75
N GLY A 134 19.24 1.28 -16.00
CA GLY A 134 20.23 2.11 -15.28
C GLY A 134 19.71 2.74 -13.99
N LEU A 135 18.40 2.66 -13.73
CA LEU A 135 17.77 3.20 -12.54
C LEU A 135 17.70 2.13 -11.44
N VAL A 136 18.28 2.47 -10.29
CA VAL A 136 18.30 1.62 -9.09
C VAL A 136 17.42 2.22 -8.01
N GLY A 137 16.91 1.35 -7.14
CA GLY A 137 16.10 1.75 -6.00
C GLY A 137 16.29 0.84 -4.81
N THR A 138 15.54 1.12 -3.73
CA THR A 138 15.50 0.28 -2.54
C THR A 138 14.08 0.14 -2.03
N LEU A 139 13.75 -1.02 -1.46
CA LEU A 139 12.61 -1.18 -0.56
C LEU A 139 13.09 -1.35 0.86
N THR A 140 12.34 -0.81 1.80
CA THR A 140 12.43 -1.17 3.20
C THR A 140 11.19 -1.97 3.58
N VAL A 141 11.41 -3.14 4.16
CA VAL A 141 10.36 -4.05 4.66
C VAL A 141 10.46 -4.08 6.18
N ASP A 142 9.34 -3.90 6.86
CA ASP A 142 9.23 -4.14 8.29
C ASP A 142 9.20 -5.65 8.54
N ALA A 143 10.14 -6.15 9.34
CA ALA A 143 10.32 -7.59 9.53
C ALA A 143 9.22 -8.25 10.37
N ALA A 144 8.50 -7.48 11.19
CA ALA A 144 7.47 -7.98 12.08
C ALA A 144 6.12 -8.13 11.35
N THR A 145 5.79 -7.14 10.52
CA THR A 145 4.52 -7.08 9.77
C THR A 145 4.66 -7.57 8.34
N LEU A 146 5.89 -7.71 7.82
CA LEU A 146 6.21 -8.07 6.44
C LEU A 146 5.65 -7.07 5.40
N VAL A 147 5.38 -5.85 5.84
CA VAL A 147 4.87 -4.74 5.03
C VAL A 147 6.02 -3.93 4.46
N ILE A 148 5.86 -3.44 3.23
CA ILE A 148 6.80 -2.49 2.65
C ILE A 148 6.54 -1.11 3.27
N THR A 149 7.50 -0.59 4.02
CA THR A 149 7.37 0.70 4.71
C THR A 149 8.04 1.84 3.97
N ARG A 150 8.90 1.54 2.99
CA ARG A 150 9.55 2.56 2.16
C ARG A 150 9.90 2.00 0.78
N ALA A 151 9.76 2.82 -0.24
CA ALA A 151 10.35 2.60 -1.55
C ALA A 151 11.09 3.87 -1.99
N GLU A 152 12.36 3.74 -2.40
CA GLU A 152 13.18 4.84 -2.93
C GLU A 152 13.56 4.53 -4.37
N LEU A 153 13.08 5.33 -5.31
CA LEU A 153 13.04 5.00 -6.74
C LEU A 153 13.64 6.15 -7.56
N GLY A 154 14.92 6.45 -7.29
CA GLY A 154 15.62 7.58 -7.89
C GLY A 154 15.04 8.93 -7.45
N HIS A 155 14.04 9.43 -8.18
CA HIS A 155 13.45 10.76 -7.97
C HIS A 155 12.18 10.75 -7.11
N MET A 156 11.69 9.57 -6.73
CA MET A 156 10.50 9.40 -5.91
C MET A 156 10.81 8.61 -4.65
N ARG A 157 10.24 9.04 -3.53
CA ARG A 157 10.26 8.32 -2.27
C ARG A 157 8.83 8.09 -1.80
N GLN A 158 8.46 6.85 -1.57
CA GLN A 158 7.21 6.47 -0.93
C GLN A 158 7.52 5.97 0.47
N SER A 159 6.69 6.36 1.43
CA SER A 159 6.84 5.95 2.82
C SER A 159 5.49 5.63 3.43
N LEU A 160 5.52 4.64 4.31
CA LEU A 160 4.39 4.16 5.08
C LEU A 160 4.87 3.98 6.51
N MET A 161 4.19 4.66 7.44
CA MET A 161 4.41 4.53 8.87
C MET A 161 3.25 3.76 9.46
N ILE A 162 3.56 2.61 10.07
CA ILE A 162 2.59 1.78 10.77
C ILE A 162 2.48 2.32 12.20
N ASP A 163 1.32 2.88 12.53
CA ASP A 163 1.05 3.42 13.86
C ASP A 163 0.45 2.33 14.76
N ARG A 164 -0.39 1.43 14.21
CA ARG A 164 -1.07 0.36 14.95
C ARG A 164 -1.30 -0.89 14.10
N THR A 165 -1.26 -2.06 14.74
CA THR A 165 -1.52 -3.38 14.16
C THR A 165 -2.74 -4.09 14.78
N GLU A 166 -3.38 -3.46 15.77
CA GLU A 166 -4.60 -3.93 16.42
C GLU A 166 -5.68 -2.84 16.38
N PRO A 167 -6.94 -3.17 16.07
CA PRO A 167 -8.02 -2.20 15.98
C PRO A 167 -8.53 -1.80 17.38
N THR A 168 -9.04 -0.57 17.50
CA THR A 168 -9.84 -0.13 18.66
C THR A 168 -11.33 -0.42 18.45
N ASP A 169 -12.13 -0.25 19.49
CA ASP A 169 -13.60 -0.33 19.38
C ASP A 169 -14.17 0.68 18.36
N GLU A 170 -13.56 1.86 18.26
CA GLU A 170 -13.90 2.87 17.27
C GLU A 170 -13.59 2.40 15.84
N ASP A 171 -12.42 1.77 15.62
CA ASP A 171 -12.09 1.20 14.31
C ASP A 171 -13.08 0.10 13.91
N LEU A 172 -13.51 -0.73 14.87
CA LEU A 172 -14.49 -1.78 14.62
C LEU A 172 -15.88 -1.22 14.30
N ALA A 173 -16.30 -0.15 14.99
CA ALA A 173 -17.54 0.55 14.69
C ALA A 173 -17.49 1.18 13.27
N ASP A 174 -16.36 1.78 12.92
CA ASP A 174 -16.12 2.33 11.58
C ASP A 174 -16.14 1.24 10.49
N LEU A 175 -15.59 0.05 10.77
CA LEU A 175 -15.67 -1.09 9.86
C LEU A 175 -17.12 -1.51 9.60
N GLU A 176 -17.95 -1.61 10.64
CA GLU A 176 -19.38 -1.95 10.46
C GLU A 176 -20.14 -0.85 9.70
N SER A 177 -19.83 0.42 9.97
CA SER A 177 -20.34 1.56 9.20
C SER A 177 -19.94 1.46 7.72
N LEU A 178 -18.67 1.17 7.43
CA LEU A 178 -18.14 1.00 6.08
C LEU A 178 -18.85 -0.13 5.33
N LYS A 179 -19.04 -1.29 5.97
CA LYS A 179 -19.78 -2.43 5.41
C LYS A 179 -21.24 -2.08 5.09
N SER A 180 -21.87 -1.21 5.90
CA SER A 180 -23.25 -0.78 5.70
C SER A 180 -23.40 0.31 4.63
N LEU A 181 -22.47 1.26 4.58
CA LEU A 181 -22.49 2.42 3.69
C LEU A 181 -22.12 2.03 2.26
N VAL A 182 -21.10 1.19 2.11
CA VAL A 182 -20.62 0.74 0.81
C VAL A 182 -21.44 -0.50 0.41
N GLN A 183 -22.66 -0.25 -0.07
CA GLN A 183 -23.57 -1.30 -0.52
C GLN A 183 -23.12 -1.91 -1.85
N ARG A 184 -23.51 -3.17 -2.09
CA ARG A 184 -23.42 -3.77 -3.42
C ARG A 184 -24.20 -2.90 -4.40
N VAL A 185 -23.54 -2.43 -5.47
CA VAL A 185 -24.25 -1.96 -6.65
C VAL A 185 -24.97 -3.17 -7.25
N PRO A 186 -26.31 -3.20 -7.30
CA PRO A 186 -27.04 -4.32 -7.88
C PRO A 186 -26.78 -4.34 -9.39
N GLY A 187 -26.19 -5.41 -9.93
CA GLY A 187 -26.19 -5.63 -11.38
C GLY A 187 -24.87 -5.93 -12.09
N THR A 188 -23.86 -6.47 -11.42
CA THR A 188 -22.75 -7.14 -12.12
C THR A 188 -22.60 -8.56 -11.61
N ALA A 189 -23.31 -9.47 -12.28
CA ALA A 189 -23.07 -10.91 -12.29
C ALA A 189 -22.23 -11.24 -13.53
#